data_AF-A0A964BJD8-F1
#
_entry.id   AF-A0A964BJD8-F1
#
_cell.length_a   1.000
_cell.length_b   1.000
_cell.length_c   1.000
_cell.angle_alpha   90.00
_cell.angle_beta   90.00
_cell.angle_gamma   90.00
#
_symmetry.space_group_name_H-M   'P 1'
#
loop_
_entity.id
_entity.type
_entity.pdbx_description
1 polymer ?
#
loop_
_entity_poly.entity_id
_entity_poly.type
_entity_poly.pdbx_seq_one_letter_code
_entity_poly.pdbx_strand_id
1 'polypeptide(L)'
;MTGFDGYDAKACAFDGRVIVSCNEDPDGPSEFILLYDPVPDNDSLIEELFIFNDFEGSESISTPILSPGPFVFEGNDFLGLQVGFDGILTVDDSASDWGSGDDTFFVADGLLELPGGLIGGAGDDVFTIDGGTVGGSLLGEVGDDTFAILDGEVRGDLLGGEGSDMFAVDRGTVVGRLLGEAGNDIFDISGGSVSNIEGGDGDDSVTVAGSAQVGSVIGGSGNDTFTLNGGSVFGDVFGDLGNDTFTVTGGVLLGNGDTTFGNIVGGLGNDTFTVTSGTVTGSLLGEAGEDSFNIEGGTVQGNIVGGDTDDADTISIAGGMLEGSAFGGGGNNRFTVSDGKVQGDLSGGEGNDTFLVTGGTVAGSLRGWTGEDRCPSSDFSGHLS
;
A
#
# COMPACT_ATOMS: atom_id res chain seq x y z
N MET A 1 -28.61 -27.01 -25.16
CA MET A 1 -29.42 -26.32 -24.14
C MET A 1 -28.56 -26.34 -22.88
N THR A 2 -27.54 -25.48 -22.80
CA THR A 2 -27.54 -24.09 -22.27
C THR A 2 -27.91 -24.02 -20.79
N GLY A 3 -26.97 -23.52 -19.98
CA GLY A 3 -27.12 -23.14 -18.56
C GLY A 3 -25.80 -23.45 -17.83
N PHE A 4 -24.78 -22.59 -17.94
CA PHE A 4 -24.39 -21.57 -16.94
C PHE A 4 -23.99 -22.19 -15.60
N ASP A 5 -22.69 -22.46 -15.44
CA ASP A 5 -22.04 -22.66 -14.14
C ASP A 5 -21.77 -21.28 -13.55
N GLY A 6 -22.42 -20.99 -12.44
CA GLY A 6 -22.29 -19.73 -11.69
C GLY A 6 -22.57 -20.02 -10.23
N TYR A 7 -21.50 -20.16 -9.44
CA TYR A 7 -21.54 -20.24 -8.00
C TYR A 7 -21.15 -18.87 -7.46
N ASP A 8 -22.12 -17.96 -7.41
CA ASP A 8 -21.97 -16.65 -6.77
C ASP A 8 -22.52 -16.76 -5.35
N ALA A 9 -21.68 -16.61 -4.33
CA ALA A 9 -22.15 -16.17 -3.02
C ALA A 9 -22.60 -14.71 -3.15
N LYS A 10 -23.84 -14.39 -2.77
CA LYS A 10 -24.34 -13.00 -2.78
C LYS A 10 -24.65 -12.55 -1.37
N ALA A 11 -23.77 -11.71 -0.82
CA ALA A 11 -24.09 -10.88 0.33
C ALA A 11 -25.12 -9.82 -0.08
N CYS A 12 -26.21 -9.69 0.66
CA CYS A 12 -27.15 -8.59 0.51
C CYS A 12 -27.30 -7.88 1.86
N ALA A 13 -26.84 -6.63 1.93
CA ALA A 13 -27.05 -5.77 3.10
C ALA A 13 -28.49 -5.23 3.11
N PHE A 14 -29.18 -5.38 4.24
CA PHE A 14 -30.42 -4.65 4.50
C PHE A 14 -30.28 -3.93 5.84
N ASP A 15 -30.27 -2.60 5.80
CA ASP A 15 -30.32 -1.71 6.97
C ASP A 15 -29.18 -1.92 7.99
N GLY A 16 -27.93 -2.04 7.51
CA GLY A 16 -26.73 -2.12 8.38
C GLY A 16 -26.53 -3.45 9.10
N ARG A 17 -27.12 -4.55 8.58
CA ARG A 17 -26.96 -5.91 9.10
C ARG A 17 -26.55 -6.86 7.98
N VAL A 18 -25.53 -7.67 8.24
CA VAL A 18 -25.06 -8.71 7.31
C VAL A 18 -25.89 -9.97 7.53
N ILE A 19 -26.50 -10.47 6.46
CA ILE A 19 -27.09 -11.80 6.38
C ILE A 19 -26.32 -12.54 5.29
N VAL A 20 -25.61 -13.60 5.64
CA VAL A 20 -24.98 -14.50 4.67
C VAL A 20 -26.02 -15.57 4.29
N SER A 21 -26.30 -15.73 2.99
CA SER A 21 -27.15 -16.80 2.47
C SER A 21 -26.29 -17.73 1.61
N CYS A 22 -26.22 -19.00 1.99
CA CYS A 22 -25.73 -20.07 1.11
C CYS A 22 -26.90 -20.64 0.29
N ASN A 23 -26.64 -21.05 -0.95
CA ASN A 23 -27.63 -21.40 -1.98
C ASN A 23 -28.33 -22.75 -1.70
N GLU A 24 -29.60 -22.85 -2.11
CA GLU A 24 -30.49 -24.00 -1.90
C GLU A 24 -30.07 -25.22 -2.74
N ASP A 25 -29.74 -26.34 -2.10
CA ASP A 25 -29.80 -27.66 -2.73
C ASP A 25 -31.28 -28.04 -2.95
N PRO A 26 -31.74 -28.27 -4.19
CA PRO A 26 -33.13 -28.66 -4.45
C PRO A 26 -33.48 -30.10 -3.99
N ASP A 27 -32.48 -30.93 -3.66
CA ASP A 27 -32.69 -32.32 -3.23
C ASP A 27 -31.99 -32.69 -1.89
N GLY A 28 -31.44 -31.70 -1.17
CA GLY A 28 -30.78 -31.83 0.15
C GLY A 28 -31.33 -30.84 1.19
N PRO A 29 -31.06 -31.03 2.51
CA PRO A 29 -31.56 -30.12 3.52
C PRO A 29 -30.90 -28.74 3.37
N SER A 30 -31.71 -27.70 3.15
CA SER A 30 -31.26 -26.32 3.21
C SER A 30 -30.92 -25.97 4.67
N GLU A 31 -29.68 -25.58 4.95
CA GLU A 31 -29.29 -25.03 6.25
C GLU A 31 -29.62 -23.54 6.31
N PHE A 32 -30.43 -23.18 7.31
CA PHE A 32 -30.76 -21.81 7.67
C PHE A 32 -30.26 -21.57 9.09
N ILE A 33 -29.54 -20.46 9.30
CA ILE A 33 -29.24 -19.98 10.65
C ILE A 33 -29.91 -18.61 10.86
N LEU A 34 -30.81 -18.57 11.85
CA LEU A 34 -31.52 -17.37 12.29
C LEU A 34 -30.68 -16.63 13.34
N LEU A 35 -30.36 -15.36 13.10
CA LEU A 35 -29.87 -14.43 14.12
C LEU A 35 -31.05 -13.96 15.00
N TYR A 36 -30.90 -14.05 16.33
CA TYR A 36 -31.97 -13.80 17.30
C TYR A 36 -32.15 -12.29 17.63
N ASP A 37 -33.38 -11.93 17.96
CA ASP A 37 -33.91 -10.59 18.28
C ASP A 37 -33.63 -10.19 19.75
N PRO A 38 -33.06 -9.01 20.06
CA PRO A 38 -32.79 -8.61 21.43
C PRO A 38 -34.09 -8.28 22.18
N VAL A 39 -34.36 -9.00 23.26
CA VAL A 39 -35.29 -8.50 24.29
C VAL A 39 -34.58 -7.38 25.05
N PRO A 40 -35.17 -6.19 25.22
CA PRO A 40 -34.54 -5.08 25.90
C PRO A 40 -34.67 -5.23 27.40
N ASP A 41 -33.76 -5.97 28.03
CA ASP A 41 -33.54 -5.88 29.48
C ASP A 41 -32.07 -5.52 29.74
N ASN A 42 -31.90 -4.31 30.29
CA ASN A 42 -30.64 -3.75 30.77
C ASN A 42 -29.98 -4.75 31.75
N ASP A 43 -28.70 -5.03 31.55
CA ASP A 43 -27.79 -5.89 32.36
C ASP A 43 -27.50 -7.32 31.84
N SER A 44 -27.58 -7.59 30.54
CA SER A 44 -27.00 -8.81 29.96
C SER A 44 -25.75 -8.51 29.12
N LEU A 45 -24.58 -8.83 29.68
CA LEU A 45 -23.33 -9.01 28.92
C LEU A 45 -23.53 -10.24 28.04
N ILE A 46 -23.63 -10.04 26.73
CA ILE A 46 -23.66 -11.13 25.74
C ILE A 46 -22.27 -11.15 25.10
N GLU A 47 -21.47 -12.13 25.47
CA GLU A 47 -20.18 -12.48 24.86
C GLU A 47 -20.42 -13.75 24.02
N GLU A 48 -20.61 -13.63 22.71
CA GLU A 48 -20.73 -14.81 21.84
C GLU A 48 -19.64 -14.77 20.76
N LEU A 49 -18.80 -15.81 20.77
CA LEU A 49 -17.82 -16.13 19.75
C LEU A 49 -18.46 -17.16 18.80
N PHE A 50 -18.53 -16.84 17.51
CA PHE A 50 -19.03 -17.77 16.50
C PHE A 50 -17.86 -18.34 15.71
N ILE A 51 -17.68 -19.66 15.77
CA ILE A 51 -16.76 -20.43 14.93
C ILE A 51 -17.63 -21.36 14.10
N PHE A 52 -17.55 -21.24 12.77
CA PHE A 52 -18.20 -22.17 11.84
C PHE A 52 -17.12 -22.93 11.07
N ASN A 53 -17.27 -24.25 10.98
CA ASN A 53 -16.33 -25.15 10.31
C ASN A 53 -17.13 -26.03 9.33
N ASP A 54 -16.73 -26.06 8.04
CA ASP A 54 -17.48 -26.72 6.95
C ASP A 54 -17.23 -28.24 6.85
N PHE A 55 -17.38 -28.97 7.96
CA PHE A 55 -17.49 -30.43 7.91
C PHE A 55 -18.45 -30.97 9.00
N GLU A 56 -19.56 -31.57 8.55
CA GLU A 56 -20.58 -32.29 9.34
C GLU A 56 -20.60 -32.03 10.86
N GLY A 57 -21.09 -30.86 11.28
CA GLY A 57 -21.47 -30.62 12.67
C GLY A 57 -20.99 -29.27 13.19
N SER A 58 -21.84 -28.25 13.06
CA SER A 58 -21.67 -26.98 13.77
C SER A 58 -21.66 -27.21 15.29
N GLU A 59 -20.53 -27.01 15.97
CA GLU A 59 -20.49 -26.88 17.43
C GLU A 59 -20.34 -25.42 17.83
N SER A 60 -21.38 -24.86 18.46
CA SER A 60 -21.29 -23.55 19.13
C SER A 60 -20.46 -23.68 20.41
N ILE A 61 -19.26 -23.11 20.45
CA ILE A 61 -18.43 -23.10 21.66
C ILE A 61 -18.81 -21.90 22.53
N SER A 62 -19.68 -22.11 23.52
CA SER A 62 -20.11 -21.07 24.47
C SER A 62 -19.30 -21.03 25.77
N THR A 63 -18.13 -21.68 25.84
CA THR A 63 -17.27 -21.69 27.04
C THR A 63 -15.80 -21.86 26.68
N PRO A 64 -14.84 -21.25 27.42
CA PRO A 64 -13.42 -21.37 27.13
C PRO A 64 -12.95 -22.81 27.33
N ILE A 65 -12.60 -23.49 26.24
CA ILE A 65 -11.99 -24.82 26.30
C ILE A 65 -10.48 -24.63 26.50
N LEU A 66 -10.02 -24.83 27.74
CA LEU A 66 -8.60 -25.02 28.04
C LEU A 66 -8.19 -26.44 27.63
N SER A 67 -7.82 -26.63 26.36
CA SER A 67 -7.16 -27.85 25.87
C SER A 67 -5.74 -27.49 25.40
N PRO A 68 -4.67 -28.11 25.95
CA PRO A 68 -3.31 -27.80 25.55
C PRO A 68 -2.94 -28.66 24.34
N GLY A 69 -3.23 -28.18 23.13
CA GLY A 69 -2.73 -28.76 21.89
C GLY A 69 -3.12 -27.90 20.68
N PRO A 70 -2.25 -27.78 19.67
CA PRO A 70 -2.56 -27.00 18.47
C PRO A 70 -3.77 -27.61 17.77
N PHE A 71 -4.81 -26.81 17.56
CA PHE A 71 -5.88 -27.14 16.63
C PHE A 71 -5.42 -26.74 15.22
N VAL A 72 -5.55 -27.66 14.27
CA VAL A 72 -5.40 -27.37 12.84
C VAL A 72 -6.79 -27.52 12.25
N PHE A 73 -7.34 -26.45 11.69
CA PHE A 73 -8.59 -26.50 10.95
C PHE A 73 -8.29 -26.92 9.49
N GLU A 74 -9.24 -27.57 8.81
CA GLU A 74 -9.08 -28.03 7.42
C GLU A 74 -10.35 -27.65 6.67
N GLY A 75 -10.22 -27.03 5.50
CA GLY A 75 -11.33 -26.49 4.70
C GLY A 75 -11.49 -24.99 4.89
N ASN A 76 -12.56 -24.41 4.34
CA ASN A 76 -12.84 -22.99 4.47
C ASN A 76 -13.56 -22.73 5.80
N ASP A 77 -13.01 -21.83 6.61
CA ASP A 77 -13.43 -21.54 7.97
C ASP A 77 -13.84 -20.08 8.17
N PHE A 78 -14.70 -19.84 9.17
CA PHE A 78 -15.15 -18.49 9.54
C PHE A 78 -15.00 -18.23 11.03
N LEU A 79 -14.31 -17.13 11.37
CA LEU A 79 -14.23 -16.56 12.71
C LEU A 79 -14.84 -15.16 12.74
N GLY A 80 -15.95 -15.00 13.45
CA GLY A 80 -16.56 -13.70 13.71
C GLY A 80 -16.43 -13.28 15.17
N LEU A 81 -15.81 -12.14 15.43
CA LEU A 81 -15.83 -11.46 16.72
C LEU A 81 -16.74 -10.23 16.68
N GLN A 82 -17.86 -10.32 17.41
CA GLN A 82 -18.71 -9.19 17.73
C GLN A 82 -18.97 -9.22 19.24
N VAL A 83 -18.21 -8.42 19.99
CA VAL A 83 -18.31 -8.29 21.44
C VAL A 83 -18.96 -6.95 21.77
N GLY A 84 -20.23 -7.00 22.19
CA GLY A 84 -20.90 -5.81 22.74
C GLY A 84 -20.02 -5.11 23.78
N PHE A 85 -20.02 -3.77 23.77
CA PHE A 85 -19.14 -2.84 24.50
C PHE A 85 -18.23 -3.44 25.60
N ASP A 86 -16.91 -3.27 25.40
CA ASP A 86 -15.78 -3.51 26.32
C ASP A 86 -15.35 -4.99 26.55
N GLY A 87 -15.80 -5.93 25.73
CA GLY A 87 -15.33 -7.33 25.77
C GLY A 87 -13.88 -7.51 25.30
N ILE A 88 -13.09 -8.29 26.03
CA ILE A 88 -11.75 -8.75 25.65
C ILE A 88 -11.85 -10.24 25.32
N LEU A 89 -11.60 -10.63 24.06
CA LEU A 89 -11.37 -12.03 23.70
C LEU A 89 -9.87 -12.31 23.73
N THR A 90 -9.45 -13.20 24.61
CA THR A 90 -8.08 -13.74 24.63
C THR A 90 -8.14 -15.19 24.19
N VAL A 91 -7.60 -15.52 23.01
CA VAL A 91 -7.38 -16.91 22.62
C VAL A 91 -5.98 -17.28 23.10
N ASP A 92 -5.91 -18.09 24.15
CA ASP A 92 -4.67 -18.60 24.72
C ASP A 92 -4.17 -19.80 23.90
N ASP A 93 -3.75 -19.55 22.66
CA ASP A 93 -2.90 -20.48 21.92
C ASP A 93 -1.75 -19.73 21.23
N SER A 94 -0.61 -20.40 21.15
CA SER A 94 0.66 -19.91 20.61
C SER A 94 0.76 -19.93 19.09
N ALA A 95 -0.30 -20.34 18.38
CA ALA A 95 -0.53 -20.13 16.95
C ALA A 95 -1.95 -20.62 16.64
N SER A 96 -2.88 -19.72 16.31
CA SER A 96 -4.14 -20.13 15.68
C SER A 96 -3.87 -20.25 14.18
N ASP A 97 -3.25 -21.36 13.78
CA ASP A 97 -3.01 -21.76 12.39
C ASP A 97 -4.30 -22.42 11.88
N TRP A 98 -5.02 -21.73 10.99
CA TRP A 98 -6.30 -22.20 10.45
C TRP A 98 -6.14 -23.21 9.30
N GLY A 99 -4.89 -23.56 8.95
CA GLY A 99 -4.57 -24.74 8.19
C GLY A 99 -4.67 -24.52 6.69
N SER A 100 -5.68 -25.09 6.03
CA SER A 100 -5.80 -24.98 4.57
C SER A 100 -7.25 -24.74 4.14
N GLY A 101 -7.49 -23.87 3.17
CA GLY A 101 -8.78 -23.42 2.70
C GLY A 101 -8.81 -21.90 2.63
N ASP A 102 -9.85 -21.35 2.00
CA ASP A 102 -10.04 -19.89 1.95
C ASP A 102 -10.87 -19.46 3.16
N ASP A 103 -10.23 -18.85 4.14
CA ASP A 103 -10.80 -18.53 5.45
C ASP A 103 -11.25 -17.07 5.55
N THR A 104 -12.11 -16.78 6.53
CA THR A 104 -12.60 -15.41 6.75
C THR A 104 -12.66 -15.05 8.23
N PHE A 105 -12.00 -13.94 8.56
CA PHE A 105 -11.90 -13.34 9.88
C PHE A 105 -12.61 -11.98 9.91
N PHE A 106 -13.48 -11.75 10.88
CA PHE A 106 -14.20 -10.48 11.02
C PHE A 106 -14.15 -9.95 12.46
N VAL A 107 -13.69 -8.71 12.64
CA VAL A 107 -13.68 -7.99 13.93
C VAL A 107 -14.45 -6.68 13.78
N ALA A 108 -15.56 -6.53 14.50
CA ALA A 108 -16.37 -5.31 14.49
C ALA A 108 -16.11 -4.37 15.67
N ASP A 109 -15.74 -4.91 16.83
CA ASP A 109 -15.61 -4.18 18.09
C ASP A 109 -14.77 -4.94 19.14
N GLY A 110 -14.56 -4.28 20.29
CA GLY A 110 -13.82 -4.82 21.43
C GLY A 110 -12.33 -5.01 21.20
N LEU A 111 -11.72 -5.90 21.97
CA LEU A 111 -10.29 -6.18 21.93
C LEU A 111 -10.04 -7.68 21.71
N LEU A 112 -9.36 -8.02 20.62
CA LEU A 112 -8.86 -9.35 20.31
C LEU A 112 -7.38 -9.42 20.67
N GLU A 113 -7.04 -9.97 21.84
CA GLU A 113 -5.65 -10.18 22.25
C GLU A 113 -5.19 -11.58 21.82
N LEU A 114 -4.39 -11.62 20.75
CA LEU A 114 -3.72 -12.81 20.24
C LEU A 114 -2.20 -12.59 20.26
N PRO A 115 -1.49 -13.03 21.32
CA PRO A 115 -0.05 -12.81 21.43
C PRO A 115 0.77 -13.40 20.26
N GLY A 116 0.23 -14.42 19.57
CA GLY A 116 0.82 -15.05 18.39
C GLY A 116 0.30 -14.54 17.05
N GLY A 117 -0.64 -13.59 17.05
CA GLY A 117 -1.36 -13.16 15.85
C GLY A 117 -2.48 -14.11 15.42
N LEU A 118 -3.16 -13.73 14.34
CA LEU A 118 -4.17 -14.52 13.62
C LEU A 118 -3.56 -14.96 12.29
N ILE A 119 -3.56 -16.26 12.00
CA ILE A 119 -2.85 -16.86 10.87
C ILE A 119 -3.89 -17.52 9.97
N GLY A 120 -3.97 -17.14 8.71
CA GLY A 120 -4.88 -17.71 7.72
C GLY A 120 -4.45 -19.13 7.33
N GLY A 121 -3.23 -19.28 6.84
CA GLY A 121 -2.67 -20.58 6.51
C GLY A 121 -2.54 -20.73 5.00
N ALA A 122 -3.05 -21.81 4.41
CA ALA A 122 -2.96 -22.02 2.98
C ALA A 122 -4.32 -21.84 2.28
N GLY A 123 -4.48 -20.83 1.45
CA GLY A 123 -5.68 -20.51 0.70
C GLY A 123 -5.79 -18.99 0.55
N ASP A 124 -6.84 -18.52 -0.13
CA ASP A 124 -7.04 -17.09 -0.34
C ASP A 124 -7.88 -16.53 0.83
N ASP A 125 -7.24 -16.08 1.91
CA ASP A 125 -7.88 -15.73 3.17
C ASP A 125 -8.35 -14.27 3.24
N VAL A 126 -9.34 -13.98 4.08
CA VAL A 126 -9.93 -12.64 4.22
C VAL A 126 -9.97 -12.17 5.67
N PHE A 127 -9.25 -11.11 5.99
CA PHE A 127 -9.24 -10.44 7.29
C PHE A 127 -9.97 -9.10 7.19
N THR A 128 -11.09 -8.94 7.89
CA THR A 128 -11.86 -7.68 7.92
C THR A 128 -11.94 -7.11 9.33
N ILE A 129 -11.43 -5.89 9.51
CA ILE A 129 -11.50 -5.12 10.75
C ILE A 129 -12.35 -3.88 10.50
N ASP A 130 -13.58 -3.86 11.02
CA ASP A 130 -14.55 -2.76 10.91
C ASP A 130 -14.75 -2.01 12.25
N GLY A 131 -13.82 -2.24 13.18
CA GLY A 131 -13.76 -1.59 14.48
C GLY A 131 -12.94 -2.41 15.49
N GLY A 132 -12.98 -2.02 16.76
CA GLY A 132 -12.25 -2.72 17.82
C GLY A 132 -10.73 -2.60 17.71
N THR A 133 -10.02 -3.52 18.37
CA THR A 133 -8.56 -3.59 18.39
C THR A 133 -8.10 -5.03 18.25
N VAL A 134 -7.19 -5.31 17.32
CA VAL A 134 -6.41 -6.55 17.27
C VAL A 134 -5.06 -6.30 17.91
N GLY A 135 -4.74 -7.03 18.97
CA GLY A 135 -3.52 -6.87 19.75
C GLY A 135 -2.27 -7.45 19.07
N GLY A 136 -2.45 -8.44 18.18
CA GLY A 136 -1.39 -9.15 17.48
C GLY A 136 -1.28 -8.80 15.99
N SER A 137 -0.42 -9.54 15.30
CA SER A 137 -0.29 -9.50 13.85
C SER A 137 -1.42 -10.28 13.15
N LEU A 138 -1.64 -9.99 11.88
CA LEU A 138 -2.47 -10.79 10.97
C LEU A 138 -1.53 -11.37 9.89
N LEU A 139 -1.60 -12.66 9.62
CA LEU A 139 -0.70 -13.37 8.70
C LEU A 139 -1.56 -14.16 7.70
N GLY A 140 -1.37 -13.94 6.41
CA GLY A 140 -2.03 -14.68 5.33
C GLY A 140 -1.39 -16.05 5.11
N GLU A 141 -0.06 -16.06 4.94
CA GLU A 141 0.83 -17.21 4.70
C GLU A 141 0.89 -17.66 3.24
N VAL A 142 0.02 -18.55 2.73
CA VAL A 142 0.10 -19.04 1.34
C VAL A 142 -1.23 -18.87 0.63
N GLY A 143 -1.28 -18.07 -0.43
CA GLY A 143 -2.47 -17.81 -1.24
C GLY A 143 -2.62 -16.31 -1.48
N ASP A 144 -3.61 -15.92 -2.28
CA ASP A 144 -3.87 -14.51 -2.57
C ASP A 144 -4.79 -13.92 -1.49
N ASP A 145 -4.21 -13.38 -0.42
CA ASP A 145 -4.91 -12.96 0.80
C ASP A 145 -5.44 -11.53 0.73
N THR A 146 -6.44 -11.22 1.56
CA THR A 146 -7.08 -9.90 1.63
C THR A 146 -7.21 -9.38 3.06
N PHE A 147 -6.62 -8.22 3.34
CA PHE A 147 -6.73 -7.48 4.60
C PHE A 147 -7.53 -6.18 4.39
N ALA A 148 -8.75 -6.12 4.92
CA ALA A 148 -9.64 -4.97 4.87
C ALA A 148 -9.76 -4.29 6.24
N ILE A 149 -9.03 -3.20 6.46
CA ILE A 149 -9.04 -2.38 7.68
C ILE A 149 -9.94 -1.16 7.47
N LEU A 150 -11.24 -1.38 7.63
CA LEU A 150 -12.29 -0.38 7.40
C LEU A 150 -12.39 0.63 8.55
N ASP A 151 -12.14 0.20 9.78
CA ASP A 151 -12.06 1.02 11.00
C ASP A 151 -11.21 0.27 12.07
N GLY A 152 -11.11 0.79 13.29
CA GLY A 152 -10.43 0.10 14.40
C GLY A 152 -8.89 0.20 14.39
N GLU A 153 -8.23 -0.66 15.15
CA GLU A 153 -6.77 -0.67 15.33
C GLU A 153 -6.20 -2.09 15.20
N VAL A 154 -5.15 -2.28 14.41
CA VAL A 154 -4.29 -3.48 14.46
C VAL A 154 -2.94 -3.06 15.00
N ARG A 155 -2.52 -3.69 16.11
CA ARG A 155 -1.28 -3.35 16.80
C ARG A 155 -0.04 -4.04 16.23
N GLY A 156 -0.22 -5.23 15.66
CA GLY A 156 0.85 -5.97 15.01
C GLY A 156 1.04 -5.58 13.54
N ASP A 157 1.90 -6.35 12.90
CA ASP A 157 2.14 -6.29 11.45
C ASP A 157 1.01 -7.04 10.72
N LEU A 158 0.72 -6.65 9.47
CA LEU A 158 -0.06 -7.45 8.54
C LEU A 158 0.93 -8.03 7.52
N LEU A 159 0.97 -9.35 7.40
CA LEU A 159 1.87 -10.09 6.51
C LEU A 159 1.01 -10.83 5.49
N GLY A 160 1.25 -10.59 4.22
CA GLY A 160 0.62 -11.28 3.10
C GLY A 160 1.13 -12.72 3.02
N GLY A 161 2.35 -12.89 2.53
CA GLY A 161 3.03 -14.18 2.51
C GLY A 161 3.43 -14.56 1.09
N GLU A 162 3.22 -15.81 0.70
CA GLU A 162 3.31 -16.24 -0.70
C GLU A 162 1.96 -15.99 -1.40
N GLY A 163 1.93 -15.17 -2.44
CA GLY A 163 0.70 -14.88 -3.18
C GLY A 163 0.63 -13.43 -3.63
N SER A 164 -0.43 -13.07 -4.36
CA SER A 164 -0.70 -11.66 -4.71
C SER A 164 -1.76 -11.10 -3.78
N ASP A 165 -1.30 -10.41 -2.75
CA ASP A 165 -2.12 -10.01 -1.60
C ASP A 165 -2.71 -8.60 -1.76
N MET A 166 -3.78 -8.34 -1.02
CA MET A 166 -4.50 -7.07 -1.02
C MET A 166 -4.61 -6.48 0.39
N PHE A 167 -4.03 -5.32 0.62
CA PHE A 167 -4.17 -4.53 1.84
C PHE A 167 -4.98 -3.26 1.57
N ALA A 168 -6.21 -3.20 2.09
CA ALA A 168 -7.08 -2.04 1.99
C ALA A 168 -7.29 -1.38 3.36
N VAL A 169 -6.84 -0.13 3.52
CA VAL A 169 -6.98 0.64 4.77
C VAL A 169 -7.77 1.93 4.52
N ASP A 170 -8.96 2.02 5.10
CA ASP A 170 -9.86 3.18 4.92
C ASP A 170 -9.82 4.15 6.11
N ARG A 171 -10.29 3.75 7.29
CA ARG A 171 -10.31 4.65 8.47
C ARG A 171 -9.59 4.09 9.69
N GLY A 172 -9.18 2.83 9.64
CA GLY A 172 -8.49 2.20 10.76
C GLY A 172 -7.01 2.59 10.88
N THR A 173 -6.39 2.07 11.93
CA THR A 173 -4.98 2.30 12.27
C THR A 173 -4.22 0.98 12.29
N VAL A 174 -3.16 0.88 11.49
CA VAL A 174 -2.20 -0.21 11.59
C VAL A 174 -0.92 0.36 12.23
N VAL A 175 -0.68 -0.04 13.48
CA VAL A 175 0.49 0.41 14.26
C VAL A 175 1.76 -0.30 13.79
N GLY A 176 1.63 -1.56 13.36
CA GLY A 176 2.70 -2.29 12.70
C GLY A 176 2.85 -1.90 11.23
N ARG A 177 3.57 -2.73 10.50
CA ARG A 177 3.83 -2.59 9.06
C ARG A 177 2.82 -3.39 8.25
N LEU A 178 2.67 -3.01 6.98
CA LEU A 178 2.10 -3.87 5.95
C LEU A 178 3.28 -4.48 5.18
N LEU A 179 3.31 -5.81 5.07
CA LEU A 179 4.32 -6.57 4.34
C LEU A 179 3.62 -7.46 3.32
N GLY A 180 3.93 -7.28 2.04
CA GLY A 180 3.44 -8.18 0.98
C GLY A 180 4.18 -9.52 0.98
N GLU A 181 5.50 -9.45 1.14
CA GLU A 181 6.44 -10.57 1.11
C GLU A 181 6.71 -11.12 -0.29
N ALA A 182 5.96 -12.07 -0.83
CA ALA A 182 6.28 -12.70 -2.10
C ALA A 182 5.06 -12.78 -3.03
N GLY A 183 5.10 -12.01 -4.11
CA GLY A 183 4.14 -11.97 -5.20
C GLY A 183 3.82 -10.53 -5.55
N ASN A 184 2.75 -10.30 -6.30
CA ASN A 184 2.46 -8.96 -6.81
C ASN A 184 1.36 -8.33 -5.96
N ASP A 185 1.74 -7.54 -4.96
CA ASP A 185 0.86 -7.10 -3.90
C ASP A 185 0.24 -5.73 -4.15
N ILE A 186 -0.93 -5.50 -3.55
CA ILE A 186 -1.68 -4.25 -3.68
C ILE A 186 -1.91 -3.64 -2.31
N PHE A 187 -1.47 -2.40 -2.13
CA PHE A 187 -1.72 -1.60 -0.92
C PHE A 187 -2.56 -0.37 -1.28
N ASP A 188 -3.85 -0.36 -0.94
CA ASP A 188 -4.76 0.77 -1.13
C ASP A 188 -5.09 1.45 0.22
N ILE A 189 -4.43 2.58 0.47
CA ILE A 189 -4.56 3.36 1.69
C ILE A 189 -5.35 4.62 1.38
N SER A 190 -6.69 4.53 1.46
CA SER A 190 -7.61 5.64 1.18
C SER A 190 -7.79 6.61 2.36
N GLY A 191 -7.42 6.17 3.56
CA GLY A 191 -7.40 6.97 4.76
C GLY A 191 -6.65 6.29 5.91
N GLY A 192 -7.08 6.53 7.15
CA GLY A 192 -6.47 5.88 8.32
C GLY A 192 -4.99 6.25 8.53
N SER A 193 -4.27 5.37 9.23
CA SER A 193 -2.82 5.49 9.38
C SER A 193 -2.12 4.14 9.40
N VAL A 194 -0.97 4.06 8.73
CA VAL A 194 -0.10 2.88 8.62
C VAL A 194 1.32 3.29 8.98
N SER A 195 2.04 2.44 9.72
CA SER A 195 3.43 2.72 10.09
C SER A 195 4.36 2.73 8.89
N ASN A 196 4.58 1.60 8.22
CA ASN A 196 5.34 1.52 6.97
C ASN A 196 4.73 0.45 6.06
N ILE A 197 5.08 0.53 4.77
CA ILE A 197 4.71 -0.46 3.75
C ILE A 197 5.99 -1.02 3.15
N GLU A 198 6.04 -2.33 2.98
CA GLU A 198 7.11 -3.08 2.31
C GLU A 198 6.44 -4.06 1.34
N GLY A 199 6.68 -3.90 0.04
CA GLY A 199 6.12 -4.77 -1.01
C GLY A 199 6.72 -6.17 -0.91
N GLY A 200 8.00 -6.29 -1.26
CA GLY A 200 8.74 -7.53 -1.14
C GLY A 200 9.27 -8.00 -2.48
N ASP A 201 9.05 -9.26 -2.84
CA ASP A 201 9.41 -9.83 -4.14
C ASP A 201 8.19 -9.84 -5.07
N GLY A 202 8.20 -9.08 -6.16
CA GLY A 202 7.18 -9.06 -7.20
C GLY A 202 6.92 -7.64 -7.70
N ASP A 203 6.01 -7.49 -8.67
CA ASP A 203 5.62 -6.17 -9.16
C ASP A 203 4.48 -5.60 -8.28
N ASP A 204 4.83 -4.78 -7.28
CA ASP A 204 3.91 -4.30 -6.24
C ASP A 204 3.25 -2.95 -6.58
N SER A 205 2.09 -2.68 -6.00
CA SER A 205 1.32 -1.46 -6.23
C SER A 205 0.84 -0.80 -4.94
N VAL A 206 1.40 0.38 -4.62
CA VAL A 206 1.02 1.18 -3.45
C VAL A 206 0.27 2.45 -3.86
N THR A 207 -0.95 2.64 -3.37
CA THR A 207 -1.74 3.86 -3.52
C THR A 207 -2.01 4.51 -2.17
N VAL A 208 -1.65 5.79 -2.03
CA VAL A 208 -1.93 6.63 -0.86
C VAL A 208 -2.85 7.78 -1.27
N ALA A 209 -4.05 7.82 -0.71
CA ALA A 209 -5.11 8.74 -1.10
C ALA A 209 -5.84 9.37 0.10
N GLY A 210 -6.84 10.20 -0.20
CA GLY A 210 -7.73 10.79 0.80
C GLY A 210 -7.00 11.52 1.92
N SER A 211 -7.19 11.07 3.16
CA SER A 211 -6.53 11.60 4.36
C SER A 211 -5.53 10.62 4.99
N ALA A 212 -5.05 9.65 4.22
CA ALA A 212 -4.14 8.62 4.69
C ALA A 212 -2.85 9.20 5.28
N GLN A 213 -2.30 8.51 6.27
CA GLN A 213 -1.03 8.83 6.89
C GLN A 213 -0.15 7.59 6.88
N VAL A 214 0.89 7.58 6.05
CA VAL A 214 1.81 6.45 5.89
C VAL A 214 3.21 6.91 6.29
N GLY A 215 4.01 6.06 6.95
CA GLY A 215 5.44 6.34 7.16
C GLY A 215 6.24 6.18 5.86
N SER A 216 7.21 5.28 5.85
CA SER A 216 8.00 4.97 4.64
C SER A 216 7.32 3.92 3.78
N VAL A 217 7.65 3.92 2.49
CA VAL A 217 7.23 2.90 1.52
C VAL A 217 8.49 2.33 0.86
N ILE A 218 8.57 1.01 0.77
CA ILE A 218 9.63 0.27 0.08
C ILE A 218 8.93 -0.69 -0.89
N GLY A 219 9.28 -0.61 -2.19
CA GLY A 219 8.81 -1.52 -3.23
C GLY A 219 9.45 -2.89 -3.04
N GLY A 220 10.73 -3.01 -3.40
CA GLY A 220 11.52 -4.22 -3.14
C GLY A 220 12.12 -4.76 -4.44
N SER A 221 11.80 -6.00 -4.80
CA SER A 221 12.26 -6.62 -6.04
C SER A 221 11.14 -6.72 -7.06
N GLY A 222 11.19 -5.96 -8.14
CA GLY A 222 10.21 -6.02 -9.22
C GLY A 222 9.99 -4.63 -9.81
N ASN A 223 9.03 -4.49 -10.71
CA ASN A 223 8.69 -3.18 -11.29
C ASN A 223 7.51 -2.61 -10.51
N ASP A 224 7.83 -1.86 -9.47
CA ASP A 224 6.86 -1.40 -8.49
C ASP A 224 6.18 -0.11 -8.93
N THR A 225 4.96 0.11 -8.44
CA THR A 225 4.18 1.31 -8.72
C THR A 225 3.76 1.99 -7.41
N PHE A 226 4.18 3.24 -7.25
CA PHE A 226 3.73 4.10 -6.16
C PHE A 226 2.88 5.26 -6.69
N THR A 227 1.68 5.45 -6.14
CA THR A 227 0.79 6.57 -6.45
C THR A 227 0.39 7.35 -5.19
N LEU A 228 0.76 8.63 -5.14
CA LEU A 228 0.31 9.60 -4.14
C LEU A 228 -0.75 10.52 -4.73
N ASN A 229 -2.02 10.26 -4.42
CA ASN A 229 -3.18 11.03 -4.90
C ASN A 229 -3.91 11.80 -3.77
N GLY A 230 -3.32 11.84 -2.58
CA GLY A 230 -3.88 12.46 -1.39
C GLY A 230 -3.01 12.14 -0.17
N GLY A 231 -3.52 12.36 1.02
CA GLY A 231 -2.86 11.94 2.25
C GLY A 231 -1.46 12.54 2.48
N SER A 232 -0.68 11.86 3.30
CA SER A 232 0.70 12.21 3.61
C SER A 232 1.57 10.98 3.80
N VAL A 233 2.77 11.02 3.22
CA VAL A 233 3.84 10.04 3.42
C VAL A 233 4.94 10.74 4.23
N PHE A 234 5.20 10.25 5.44
CA PHE A 234 6.15 10.86 6.37
C PHE A 234 7.56 10.33 6.22
N GLY A 235 7.76 9.24 5.46
CA GLY A 235 9.07 8.68 5.15
C GLY A 235 9.55 9.03 3.76
N ASP A 236 10.60 8.31 3.36
CA ASP A 236 11.05 8.20 1.97
C ASP A 236 10.23 7.10 1.26
N VAL A 237 10.22 7.16 -0.07
CA VAL A 237 9.68 6.11 -0.94
C VAL A 237 10.84 5.53 -1.75
N PHE A 238 11.03 4.22 -1.69
CA PHE A 238 12.08 3.48 -2.42
C PHE A 238 11.44 2.48 -3.38
N GLY A 239 11.92 2.42 -4.63
CA GLY A 239 11.59 1.34 -5.57
C GLY A 239 12.50 0.11 -5.38
N ASP A 240 13.79 0.35 -5.13
CA ASP A 240 14.84 -0.65 -4.93
C ASP A 240 15.29 -1.35 -6.23
N LEU A 241 14.75 -2.51 -6.61
CA LEU A 241 15.24 -3.29 -7.76
C LEU A 241 14.17 -3.44 -8.84
N GLY A 242 14.32 -2.78 -9.98
CA GLY A 242 13.49 -2.97 -11.17
C GLY A 242 13.20 -1.64 -11.85
N ASN A 243 12.22 -1.61 -12.75
CA ASN A 243 11.85 -0.37 -13.44
C ASN A 243 10.60 0.19 -12.78
N ASP A 244 10.79 1.06 -11.81
CA ASP A 244 9.75 1.51 -10.90
C ASP A 244 9.03 2.75 -11.42
N THR A 245 7.78 2.92 -11.01
CA THR A 245 6.92 4.03 -11.42
C THR A 245 6.37 4.78 -10.22
N PHE A 246 6.74 6.05 -10.11
CA PHE A 246 6.29 6.95 -9.05
C PHE A 246 5.41 8.05 -9.62
N THR A 247 4.19 8.17 -9.11
CA THR A 247 3.20 9.16 -9.57
C THR A 247 2.66 9.99 -8.42
N VAL A 248 2.84 11.31 -8.48
CA VAL A 248 2.30 12.28 -7.51
C VAL A 248 1.27 13.18 -8.18
N THR A 249 -0.01 12.94 -7.85
CA THR A 249 -1.18 13.70 -8.33
C THR A 249 -1.87 14.49 -7.21
N GLY A 250 -1.39 14.36 -5.98
CA GLY A 250 -1.91 15.06 -4.80
C GLY A 250 -1.04 14.81 -3.57
N GLY A 251 -1.57 15.12 -2.39
CA GLY A 251 -0.91 14.83 -1.12
C GLY A 251 0.39 15.60 -0.86
N VAL A 252 1.07 15.19 0.22
CA VAL A 252 2.38 15.72 0.59
C VAL A 252 3.28 14.58 1.05
N LEU A 253 4.47 14.49 0.47
CA LEU A 253 5.53 13.61 0.92
C LEU A 253 6.49 14.47 1.76
N LEU A 254 6.47 14.27 3.08
CA LEU A 254 6.96 15.23 4.09
C LEU A 254 8.39 14.97 4.56
N GLY A 255 8.86 13.72 4.52
CA GLY A 255 10.07 13.32 5.22
C GLY A 255 9.88 13.33 6.74
N ASN A 256 10.70 12.58 7.46
CA ASN A 256 10.49 12.22 8.86
C ASN A 256 10.98 13.33 9.80
N GLY A 257 10.30 14.48 9.78
CA GLY A 257 10.19 15.49 10.84
C GLY A 257 11.45 16.14 11.46
N ASP A 258 12.66 15.62 11.20
CA ASP A 258 13.86 15.94 11.97
C ASP A 258 15.10 16.26 11.12
N THR A 259 15.08 16.11 9.78
CA THR A 259 16.03 16.72 8.78
C THR A 259 16.21 15.89 7.51
N THR A 260 15.63 14.70 7.40
CA THR A 260 15.59 13.96 6.12
C THR A 260 14.42 14.49 5.31
N PHE A 261 14.71 14.98 4.11
CA PHE A 261 13.67 15.32 3.16
C PHE A 261 12.92 14.06 2.75
N GLY A 262 11.63 14.15 2.44
CA GLY A 262 10.92 13.00 1.88
C GLY A 262 11.30 12.85 0.42
N ASN A 263 12.25 11.94 0.15
CA ASN A 263 12.72 11.64 -1.18
C ASN A 263 11.87 10.54 -1.80
N ILE A 264 11.89 10.53 -3.13
CA ILE A 264 11.49 9.37 -3.92
C ILE A 264 12.77 8.88 -4.60
N VAL A 265 13.11 7.61 -4.36
CA VAL A 265 14.34 6.98 -4.82
C VAL A 265 13.96 5.79 -5.70
N GLY A 266 14.42 5.79 -6.94
CA GLY A 266 14.20 4.73 -7.91
C GLY A 266 14.96 3.48 -7.51
N GLY A 267 16.27 3.47 -7.73
CA GLY A 267 17.14 2.39 -7.28
C GLY A 267 17.92 1.81 -8.46
N LEU A 268 17.76 0.52 -8.74
CA LEU A 268 18.35 -0.13 -9.90
C LEU A 268 17.31 -0.36 -10.98
N GLY A 269 17.47 0.23 -12.15
CA GLY A 269 16.64 0.02 -13.32
C GLY A 269 16.19 1.35 -13.90
N ASN A 270 15.34 1.31 -14.93
CA ASN A 270 14.92 2.52 -15.62
C ASN A 270 13.63 3.05 -15.01
N ASP A 271 13.75 4.01 -14.11
CA ASP A 271 12.66 4.47 -13.27
C ASP A 271 11.91 5.66 -13.87
N THR A 272 10.62 5.77 -13.54
CA THR A 272 9.75 6.83 -14.04
C THR A 272 9.12 7.62 -12.90
N PHE A 273 9.41 8.92 -12.83
CA PHE A 273 8.88 9.85 -11.85
C PHE A 273 7.94 10.85 -12.54
N THR A 274 6.68 10.90 -12.12
CA THR A 274 5.69 11.85 -12.65
C THR A 274 5.07 12.67 -11.52
N VAL A 275 5.20 14.00 -11.59
CA VAL A 275 4.58 14.94 -10.64
C VAL A 275 3.65 15.87 -11.40
N THR A 276 2.34 15.72 -11.19
CA THR A 276 1.30 16.55 -11.82
C THR A 276 0.66 17.54 -10.85
N SER A 277 0.79 17.29 -9.54
CA SER A 277 0.27 18.12 -8.44
C SER A 277 0.96 17.69 -7.14
N GLY A 278 0.44 18.10 -5.98
CA GLY A 278 1.00 17.71 -4.67
C GLY A 278 2.33 18.39 -4.35
N THR A 279 3.01 17.87 -3.33
CA THR A 279 4.33 18.37 -2.91
C THR A 279 5.23 17.22 -2.47
N VAL A 280 6.41 17.15 -3.08
CA VAL A 280 7.54 16.34 -2.63
C VAL A 280 8.49 17.27 -1.90
N THR A 281 8.68 17.11 -0.59
CA THR A 281 9.58 17.98 0.18
C THR A 281 11.05 17.66 -0.07
N GLY A 282 11.36 16.46 -0.55
CA GLY A 282 12.71 16.05 -0.92
C GLY A 282 12.96 16.00 -2.41
N SER A 283 13.94 15.16 -2.73
CA SER A 283 14.47 15.00 -4.07
C SER A 283 13.82 13.82 -4.77
N LEU A 284 13.88 13.86 -6.10
CA LEU A 284 13.66 12.69 -6.94
C LEU A 284 15.04 12.17 -7.34
N LEU A 285 15.35 10.93 -7.00
CA LEU A 285 16.66 10.31 -7.19
C LEU A 285 16.47 9.06 -8.07
N GLY A 286 17.05 9.03 -9.26
CA GLY A 286 16.98 7.89 -10.17
C GLY A 286 17.91 6.75 -9.76
N GLU A 287 19.14 7.11 -9.37
CA GLU A 287 20.25 6.21 -9.00
C GLU A 287 20.90 5.53 -10.21
N ALA A 288 20.51 4.32 -10.60
CA ALA A 288 21.17 3.60 -11.69
C ALA A 288 20.16 3.14 -12.74
N GLY A 289 20.41 3.43 -14.01
CA GLY A 289 19.52 3.16 -15.12
C GLY A 289 19.20 4.43 -15.92
N GLU A 290 18.47 4.28 -17.02
CA GLU A 290 18.03 5.43 -17.83
C GLU A 290 16.68 5.93 -17.30
N ASP A 291 16.70 6.98 -16.48
CA ASP A 291 15.54 7.45 -15.73
C ASP A 291 14.76 8.56 -16.44
N SER A 292 13.47 8.66 -16.11
CA SER A 292 12.55 9.66 -16.66
C SER A 292 11.85 10.45 -15.57
N PHE A 293 12.15 11.75 -15.50
CA PHE A 293 11.52 12.70 -14.58
C PHE A 293 10.60 13.65 -15.34
N ASN A 294 9.31 13.66 -15.01
CA ASN A 294 8.29 14.48 -15.65
C ASN A 294 7.51 15.31 -14.63
N ILE A 295 7.83 16.61 -14.56
CA ILE A 295 7.16 17.59 -13.70
C ILE A 295 6.18 18.39 -14.56
N GLU A 296 4.92 17.99 -14.51
CA GLU A 296 3.81 18.65 -15.21
C GLU A 296 3.06 19.65 -14.31
N GLY A 297 3.24 19.54 -13.00
CA GLY A 297 2.63 20.41 -11.99
C GLY A 297 3.26 20.21 -10.61
N GLY A 298 2.54 20.58 -9.55
CA GLY A 298 3.01 20.39 -8.17
C GLY A 298 4.29 21.14 -7.80
N THR A 299 4.92 20.71 -6.70
CA THR A 299 6.19 21.23 -6.22
C THR A 299 7.14 20.10 -5.82
N VAL A 300 8.37 20.14 -6.30
CA VAL A 300 9.51 19.36 -5.78
C VAL A 300 10.45 20.34 -5.10
N GLN A 301 10.61 20.25 -3.77
CA GLN A 301 11.42 21.20 -3.01
C GLN A 301 12.92 20.84 -3.04
N GLY A 302 13.24 19.55 -3.14
CA GLY A 302 14.60 19.07 -3.31
C GLY A 302 15.07 19.16 -4.76
N ASN A 303 16.05 18.32 -5.10
CA ASN A 303 16.64 18.26 -6.43
C ASN A 303 15.97 17.16 -7.27
N ILE A 304 16.23 17.21 -8.56
CA ILE A 304 16.15 16.03 -9.42
C ILE A 304 17.60 15.57 -9.66
N VAL A 305 17.87 14.29 -9.46
CA VAL A 305 19.18 13.68 -9.69
C VAL A 305 18.95 12.41 -10.51
N GLY A 306 19.50 12.36 -11.72
CA GLY A 306 19.51 11.17 -12.57
C GLY A 306 20.34 10.07 -11.91
N GLY A 307 21.66 10.19 -11.95
CA GLY A 307 22.55 9.23 -11.30
C GLY A 307 24.01 9.42 -11.67
N ASP A 308 24.94 8.76 -10.96
CA ASP A 308 26.38 8.89 -11.23
C ASP A 308 26.90 7.93 -12.34
N THR A 309 26.00 7.21 -13.03
CA THR A 309 26.30 6.22 -14.08
C THR A 309 26.35 6.83 -15.49
N ASP A 310 26.81 6.08 -16.51
CA ASP A 310 26.88 6.53 -17.93
C ASP A 310 25.50 6.56 -18.64
N ASP A 311 24.41 6.59 -17.87
CA ASP A 311 23.04 6.41 -18.36
C ASP A 311 22.43 7.71 -18.92
N ALA A 312 21.43 7.58 -19.79
CA ALA A 312 20.89 8.71 -20.55
C ALA A 312 19.56 9.22 -19.97
N ASP A 313 19.64 9.98 -18.88
CA ASP A 313 18.44 10.43 -18.17
C ASP A 313 17.67 11.52 -18.90
N THR A 314 16.35 11.51 -18.69
CA THR A 314 15.43 12.50 -19.26
C THR A 314 14.73 13.29 -18.18
N ILE A 315 14.89 14.61 -18.19
CA ILE A 315 14.32 15.52 -17.20
C ILE A 315 13.45 16.55 -17.93
N SER A 316 12.14 16.46 -17.72
CA SER A 316 11.11 17.28 -18.34
C SER A 316 10.37 18.12 -17.30
N ILE A 317 10.45 19.44 -17.43
CA ILE A 317 9.66 20.40 -16.66
C ILE A 317 8.66 21.06 -17.62
N ALA A 318 7.43 20.54 -17.60
CA ALA A 318 6.31 21.00 -18.43
C ALA A 318 5.28 21.81 -17.63
N GLY A 319 5.49 21.98 -16.32
CA GLY A 319 4.73 22.82 -15.41
C GLY A 319 5.35 22.82 -14.01
N GLY A 320 4.57 23.18 -12.99
CA GLY A 320 4.99 23.05 -11.59
C GLY A 320 6.19 23.93 -11.17
N MET A 321 6.75 23.59 -10.00
CA MET A 321 7.96 24.21 -9.46
C MET A 321 8.96 23.17 -8.96
N LEU A 322 10.19 23.24 -9.46
CA LEU A 322 11.38 22.64 -8.86
C LEU A 322 12.12 23.74 -8.06
N GLU A 323 12.17 23.62 -6.74
CA GLU A 323 12.89 24.59 -5.88
C GLU A 323 14.40 24.31 -5.84
N GLY A 324 14.81 23.07 -6.06
CA GLY A 324 16.20 22.69 -6.22
C GLY A 324 16.72 22.85 -7.65
N SER A 325 17.78 22.10 -7.92
CA SER A 325 18.41 21.97 -9.24
C SER A 325 18.07 20.62 -9.86
N ALA A 326 18.29 20.51 -11.16
CA ALA A 326 18.26 19.22 -11.86
C ALA A 326 19.67 18.83 -12.29
N PHE A 327 20.08 17.63 -11.93
CA PHE A 327 21.38 17.05 -12.24
C PHE A 327 21.16 15.78 -13.07
N GLY A 328 21.76 15.71 -14.26
CA GLY A 328 21.76 14.49 -15.09
C GLY A 328 22.73 13.49 -14.48
N GLY A 329 23.98 13.91 -14.33
CA GLY A 329 25.03 13.10 -13.73
C GLY A 329 25.97 12.58 -14.81
N GLY A 330 26.19 11.27 -14.92
CA GLY A 330 26.93 10.74 -16.07
C GLY A 330 26.03 10.57 -17.31
N GLY A 331 26.61 10.08 -18.42
CA GLY A 331 25.88 9.78 -19.66
C GLY A 331 25.30 10.97 -20.43
N ASN A 332 24.50 10.70 -21.47
CA ASN A 332 24.02 11.75 -22.39
C ASN A 332 22.62 12.22 -22.02
N ASN A 333 22.54 13.20 -21.12
CA ASN A 333 21.27 13.58 -20.51
C ASN A 333 20.47 14.57 -21.36
N ARG A 334 19.15 14.57 -21.16
CA ARG A 334 18.23 15.46 -21.85
C ARG A 334 17.36 16.25 -20.88
N PHE A 335 17.54 17.56 -20.89
CA PHE A 335 16.71 18.50 -20.15
C PHE A 335 15.73 19.20 -21.10
N THR A 336 14.44 19.17 -20.77
CA THR A 336 13.41 19.95 -21.48
C THR A 336 12.66 20.82 -20.47
N VAL A 337 12.63 22.13 -20.69
CA VAL A 337 11.80 23.07 -19.92
C VAL A 337 10.86 23.77 -20.90
N SER A 338 9.59 23.38 -20.89
CA SER A 338 8.56 23.94 -21.77
C SER A 338 7.59 24.87 -21.03
N ASP A 339 7.45 24.71 -19.71
CA ASP A 339 6.75 25.64 -18.82
C ASP A 339 7.32 25.49 -17.39
N GLY A 340 6.64 26.03 -16.38
CA GLY A 340 7.00 25.86 -14.97
C GLY A 340 8.20 26.69 -14.54
N LYS A 341 8.75 26.34 -13.38
CA LYS A 341 9.88 27.07 -12.77
C LYS A 341 10.89 26.12 -12.17
N VAL A 342 12.15 26.31 -12.55
CA VAL A 342 13.33 25.75 -11.89
C VAL A 342 14.05 26.88 -11.16
N GLN A 343 14.18 26.78 -9.84
CA GLN A 343 14.89 27.80 -9.04
C GLN A 343 16.41 27.60 -9.08
N GLY A 344 16.88 26.36 -9.14
CA GLY A 344 18.29 26.02 -9.20
C GLY A 344 18.85 25.96 -10.62
N ASP A 345 19.95 25.22 -10.74
CA ASP A 345 20.68 25.00 -11.98
C ASP A 345 20.08 23.81 -12.76
N LEU A 346 20.34 23.78 -14.07
CA LEU A 346 20.30 22.56 -14.87
C LEU A 346 21.74 22.15 -15.15
N SER A 347 22.14 20.96 -14.70
CA SER A 347 23.52 20.48 -14.76
C SER A 347 23.56 19.12 -15.45
N GLY A 348 24.19 19.07 -16.62
CA GLY A 348 24.36 17.88 -17.44
C GLY A 348 25.30 16.88 -16.79
N GLY A 349 26.59 17.21 -16.74
CA GLY A 349 27.60 16.45 -16.00
C GLY A 349 28.63 15.82 -16.93
N GLU A 350 28.87 14.52 -16.81
CA GLU A 350 29.71 13.82 -17.78
C GLU A 350 28.86 13.37 -18.97
N GLY A 351 29.35 13.56 -20.21
CA GLY A 351 28.65 13.11 -21.42
C GLY A 351 28.19 14.27 -22.31
N ASN A 352 27.46 13.99 -23.38
CA ASN A 352 27.01 15.01 -24.33
C ASN A 352 25.56 15.39 -24.04
N ASP A 353 25.38 16.43 -23.24
CA ASP A 353 24.06 16.78 -22.73
C ASP A 353 23.29 17.69 -23.69
N THR A 354 21.97 17.63 -23.62
CA THR A 354 21.10 18.51 -24.39
C THR A 354 20.11 19.27 -23.51
N PHE A 355 20.15 20.61 -23.58
CA PHE A 355 19.24 21.51 -22.90
C PHE A 355 18.26 22.15 -23.90
N LEU A 356 16.97 21.86 -23.77
CA LEU A 356 15.90 22.45 -24.57
C LEU A 356 14.97 23.29 -23.68
N VAL A 357 15.24 24.60 -23.60
CA VAL A 357 14.38 25.55 -22.89
C VAL A 357 13.53 26.31 -23.91
N THR A 358 12.27 25.91 -24.06
CA THR A 358 11.29 26.52 -24.99
C THR A 358 10.23 27.36 -24.29
N GLY A 359 10.14 27.28 -22.96
CA GLY A 359 9.26 28.09 -22.12
C GLY A 359 9.67 28.00 -20.66
N GLY A 360 8.77 28.38 -19.74
CA GLY A 360 9.03 28.37 -18.30
C GLY A 360 10.12 29.34 -17.86
N THR A 361 10.68 29.10 -16.67
CA THR A 361 11.81 29.87 -16.13
C THR A 361 12.84 28.96 -15.48
N VAL A 362 14.13 29.22 -15.75
CA VAL A 362 15.26 28.65 -15.01
C VAL A 362 15.99 29.82 -14.37
N ALA A 363 15.99 29.89 -13.03
CA ALA A 363 16.60 31.00 -12.31
C ALA A 363 18.12 30.82 -12.12
N GLY A 364 18.60 29.57 -12.10
CA GLY A 364 20.01 29.23 -12.09
C GLY A 364 20.66 29.20 -13.48
N SER A 365 21.77 28.49 -13.56
CA SER A 365 22.61 28.34 -14.76
C SER A 365 22.33 27.03 -15.48
N LEU A 366 22.61 27.00 -16.79
CA LEU A 366 22.70 25.77 -17.57
C LEU A 366 24.17 25.41 -17.72
N ARG A 367 24.57 24.24 -17.22
CA ARG A 367 25.96 23.77 -17.23
C ARG A 367 26.03 22.39 -17.84
N GLY A 368 26.71 22.25 -18.97
CA GLY A 368 26.95 20.93 -19.58
C GLY A 368 28.10 20.18 -18.92
N TRP A 369 29.13 20.90 -18.45
CA TRP A 369 30.37 20.35 -17.90
C TRP A 369 31.24 19.64 -18.94
N THR A 370 31.40 18.32 -18.90
CA THR A 370 32.37 17.61 -19.74
C THR A 370 31.68 16.88 -20.88
N GLY A 371 31.96 17.30 -22.11
CA GLY A 371 31.46 16.65 -23.33
C GLY A 371 31.17 17.67 -24.42
N GLU A 372 30.44 17.24 -25.46
CA GLU A 372 29.94 18.11 -26.53
C GLU A 372 28.47 18.49 -26.30
N ASP A 373 28.25 19.43 -25.39
CA ASP A 373 26.90 19.82 -24.97
C ASP A 373 26.18 20.73 -25.96
N ARG A 374 24.85 20.65 -25.97
CA ARG A 374 23.97 21.39 -26.88
C ARG A 374 22.88 22.12 -26.13
N CYS A 375 22.68 23.39 -26.50
CA CYS A 375 21.49 24.16 -26.13
C CYS A 375 20.87 24.76 -27.40
N PRO A 376 19.95 24.04 -28.07
CA PRO A 376 19.41 24.46 -29.36
C PRO A 376 18.38 25.60 -29.28
N SER A 377 18.08 26.13 -28.08
CA SER A 377 17.02 27.13 -27.89
C SER A 377 17.40 28.49 -28.49
N SER A 378 16.43 29.14 -29.13
CA SER A 378 16.63 30.44 -29.79
C SER A 378 16.57 31.65 -28.85
N ASP A 379 16.25 31.45 -27.57
CA ASP A 379 15.92 32.52 -26.61
C ASP A 379 16.79 32.58 -25.35
N PHE A 380 17.88 31.80 -25.27
CA PHE A 380 18.74 31.84 -24.08
C PHE A 380 19.74 33.01 -24.09
N SER A 381 19.66 33.90 -23.10
CA SER A 381 20.60 35.03 -22.93
C SER A 381 21.71 34.78 -21.88
N GLY A 382 21.88 33.53 -21.43
CA GLY A 382 22.92 33.13 -20.46
C GLY A 382 24.13 32.46 -21.11
N HIS A 383 25.30 32.52 -20.45
CA HIS A 383 26.49 31.77 -20.86
C HIS A 383 26.32 30.30 -20.50
N LEU A 384 26.40 29.42 -21.50
CA LEU A 384 26.82 28.04 -21.29
C LEU A 384 28.30 28.08 -20.93
N SER A 385 28.65 27.61 -19.74
CA SER A 385 30.03 27.58 -19.24
C SER A 385 30.51 26.15 -19.05
#